data_AF-A0A968TKL7-F1
#
_entry.id   AF-A0A968TKL7-F1
#
_cell.length_a   1.000
_cell.length_b   1.000
_cell.length_c   1.000
_cell.angle_alpha   90.00
_cell.angle_beta   90.00
_cell.angle_gamma   90.00
#
_symmetry.space_group_name_H-M   'P 1'
#
loop_
_entity.id
_entity.type
_entity.pdbx_description
1 polymer ?
#
loop_
_entity_poly.entity_id
_entity_poly.type
_entity_poly.pdbx_seq_one_letter_code
_entity_poly.pdbx_strand_id
1 'polypeptide(L)'
;MKTQKLFALGIFATPIITTLGLGFSLKAQAAELGKASEYNVFVLGDVTQKYTDIQGKLAAGGDVNFFGGIGDRLPANSGNVVVAGRDFNFSGGQV
;
A
#
# COMPACT_ATOMS: atom_id res chain seq x y z
N MET A 1 43.37 -22.56 -46.57
CA MET A 1 42.00 -22.20 -46.15
C MET A 1 41.17 -23.46 -45.99
N LYS A 2 40.73 -23.73 -44.76
CA LYS A 2 39.82 -24.84 -44.39
C LYS A 2 38.38 -24.37 -44.58
N THR A 3 37.50 -25.21 -45.12
CA THR A 3 36.11 -25.34 -44.63
C THR A 3 35.58 -26.70 -45.09
N GLN A 4 35.46 -27.64 -44.14
CA GLN A 4 34.72 -28.89 -44.32
C GLN A 4 33.29 -28.65 -43.82
N LYS A 5 32.32 -28.98 -44.67
CA LYS A 5 30.87 -28.94 -44.42
C LYS A 5 30.49 -30.03 -43.40
N LEU A 6 29.39 -29.87 -42.67
CA LEU A 6 28.31 -30.88 -42.67
C LEU A 6 27.05 -30.37 -41.95
N PHE A 7 25.91 -30.74 -42.52
CA PHE A 7 24.54 -30.39 -42.14
C PHE A 7 23.94 -31.47 -41.24
N ALA A 8 23.10 -31.06 -40.28
CA ALA A 8 22.01 -31.77 -39.61
C ALA A 8 22.30 -33.08 -38.82
N LEU A 9 21.84 -33.13 -37.57
CA LEU A 9 20.62 -33.84 -37.15
C LEU A 9 20.38 -33.58 -35.65
N GLY A 10 19.18 -33.12 -35.29
CA GLY A 10 18.77 -32.90 -33.90
C GLY A 10 18.74 -34.21 -33.13
N ILE A 11 19.59 -34.30 -32.10
CA ILE A 11 19.63 -35.41 -31.15
C ILE A 11 18.75 -35.03 -29.96
N PHE A 12 17.88 -35.97 -29.62
CA PHE A 12 16.91 -35.97 -28.53
C PHE A 12 17.51 -35.74 -27.13
N ALA A 13 16.63 -35.26 -26.24
CA ALA A 13 16.65 -35.41 -24.78
C ALA A 13 17.69 -34.60 -23.97
N THR A 14 17.12 -33.65 -23.23
CA THR A 14 17.63 -32.83 -22.12
C THR A 14 18.97 -33.21 -21.48
N PRO A 15 19.68 -32.17 -21.06
CA PRO A 15 20.04 -32.08 -19.67
C PRO A 15 19.27 -30.94 -19.00
N ILE A 16 18.56 -31.25 -17.92
CA ILE A 16 18.32 -30.29 -16.83
C ILE A 16 19.69 -30.06 -16.19
N ILE A 17 20.57 -29.34 -16.89
CA ILE A 17 21.84 -28.84 -16.34
C ILE A 17 21.54 -27.45 -15.82
N THR A 18 21.32 -27.45 -14.50
CA THR A 18 22.00 -26.53 -13.59
C THR A 18 21.79 -25.05 -13.88
N THR A 19 20.71 -24.48 -13.36
CA THR A 19 20.71 -23.06 -12.98
C THR A 19 20.08 -22.90 -11.60
N LEU A 20 20.72 -23.50 -10.59
CA LEU A 20 20.51 -23.15 -9.19
C LEU A 20 21.71 -22.28 -8.77
N GLY A 21 21.70 -21.03 -9.18
CA GLY A 21 22.86 -20.15 -9.00
C GLY A 21 22.72 -18.74 -9.54
N LEU A 22 21.49 -18.24 -9.72
CA LEU A 22 21.25 -16.81 -9.86
C LEU A 22 20.43 -16.41 -8.64
N GLY A 23 21.12 -16.03 -7.57
CA GLY A 23 20.51 -15.31 -6.47
C GLY A 23 20.05 -13.95 -7.01
N PHE A 24 18.88 -13.90 -7.64
CA PHE A 24 18.23 -12.64 -7.95
C PHE A 24 17.88 -12.00 -6.62
N SER A 25 18.67 -11.01 -6.20
CA SER A 25 18.28 -10.11 -5.13
C SER A 25 17.14 -9.25 -5.69
N LEU A 26 15.91 -9.77 -5.58
CA LEU A 26 14.72 -8.96 -5.80
C LEU A 26 14.69 -7.94 -4.67
N LYS A 27 15.03 -6.68 -4.97
CA LYS A 27 14.82 -5.60 -4.03
C LYS A 27 13.32 -5.51 -3.78
N ALA A 28 12.90 -5.75 -2.55
CA ALA A 28 11.54 -5.45 -2.13
C ALA A 28 11.32 -3.94 -2.33
N GLN A 29 10.45 -3.59 -3.26
CA GLN A 29 10.06 -2.20 -3.49
C GLN A 29 8.83 -1.93 -2.65
N ALA A 30 8.96 -1.07 -1.64
CA ALA A 30 7.81 -0.61 -0.88
C ALA A 30 6.88 0.17 -1.83
N ALA A 31 5.59 -0.16 -1.78
CA ALA A 31 4.58 0.63 -2.47
C ALA A 31 4.48 2.01 -1.79
N GLU A 32 4.60 3.08 -2.56
CA GLU A 32 4.33 4.42 -2.05
C GLU A 32 2.82 4.56 -1.85
N LEU A 33 2.39 4.97 -0.66
CA LEU A 33 0.98 5.20 -0.37
C LEU A 33 0.47 6.53 -0.95
N GLY A 34 1.35 7.30 -1.60
CA GLY A 34 1.04 8.61 -2.17
C GLY A 34 0.35 9.51 -1.14
N LYS A 35 -0.78 10.12 -1.52
CA LYS A 35 -1.57 10.99 -0.64
C LYS A 35 -2.13 10.31 0.61
N ALA A 36 -2.27 8.98 0.62
CA ALA A 36 -2.70 8.26 1.82
C ALA A 36 -1.62 8.24 2.91
N SER A 37 -0.34 8.47 2.58
CA SER A 37 0.76 8.50 3.56
C SER A 37 0.65 9.64 4.58
N GLU A 38 -0.14 10.67 4.28
CA GLU A 38 -0.40 11.80 5.18
C GLU A 38 -1.41 11.45 6.29
N TYR A 39 -2.10 10.30 6.20
CA TYR A 39 -3.17 9.89 7.11
C TYR A 39 -2.80 8.65 7.93
N ASN A 40 -3.16 8.67 9.21
CA ASN A 40 -2.98 7.52 10.10
C ASN A 40 -4.03 6.45 9.85
N VAL A 41 -5.24 6.87 9.46
CA VAL A 41 -6.32 5.99 9.04
C VAL A 41 -6.73 6.42 7.63
N PHE A 42 -6.58 5.51 6.67
CA PHE A 42 -7.01 5.72 5.29
C PHE A 42 -7.88 4.53 4.84
N VAL A 43 -9.15 4.79 4.55
CA VAL A 43 -10.14 3.77 4.21
C VAL A 43 -10.83 4.15 2.90
N LEU A 44 -10.98 3.21 1.97
CA LEU A 44 -11.66 3.48 0.69
C LEU A 44 -13.19 3.53 0.82
N GLY A 45 -13.74 2.87 1.83
CA GLY A 45 -15.17 2.84 2.14
C GLY A 45 -15.52 3.66 3.38
N ASP A 46 -16.52 3.18 4.11
CA ASP A 46 -17.04 3.85 5.29
C ASP A 46 -16.18 3.57 6.54
N VAL A 47 -16.15 4.52 7.47
CA VAL A 47 -15.57 4.35 8.81
C VAL A 47 -16.66 4.52 9.85
N THR A 48 -16.83 3.52 10.71
CA THR A 48 -17.65 3.63 11.92
C THR A 48 -16.84 3.24 13.12
N GLN A 49 -16.62 4.17 14.04
CA GLN A 49 -15.82 3.96 15.24
C GLN A 49 -16.46 4.65 16.44
N LYS A 50 -16.48 3.97 17.59
CA LYS A 50 -17.10 4.49 18.82
C LYS A 50 -16.27 4.15 20.05
N TYR A 51 -16.17 5.11 20.97
CA TYR A 51 -15.49 4.99 22.27
C TYR A 51 -13.99 4.72 22.17
N THR A 52 -13.36 5.24 21.13
CA THR A 52 -11.92 5.11 20.90
C THR A 52 -11.43 6.30 20.06
N ASP A 53 -10.17 6.65 20.24
CA ASP A 53 -9.61 7.89 19.69
C ASP A 53 -8.62 7.58 18.56
N ILE A 54 -8.59 8.47 17.56
CA ILE A 54 -7.57 8.51 16.52
C ILE A 54 -6.65 9.68 16.83
N GLN A 55 -5.44 9.40 17.27
CA GLN A 55 -4.50 10.45 17.68
C GLN A 55 -3.97 11.31 16.52
N GLY A 56 -4.14 10.84 15.28
CA GLY A 56 -3.67 11.50 14.07
C GLY A 56 -4.79 11.79 13.07
N LYS A 57 -4.49 11.75 11.77
CA LYS A 57 -5.45 12.11 10.71
C LYS A 57 -6.24 10.91 10.21
N LEU A 58 -7.49 11.16 9.82
CA LEU A 58 -8.41 10.18 9.23
C LEU A 58 -8.89 10.64 7.84
N ALA A 59 -8.82 9.74 6.86
CA ALA A 59 -9.46 9.87 5.57
C ALA A 59 -10.30 8.63 5.24
N ALA A 60 -11.55 8.83 4.84
CA ALA A 60 -12.44 7.79 4.36
C ALA A 60 -13.06 8.20 3.02
N GLY A 61 -13.11 7.28 2.05
CA GLY A 61 -13.78 7.49 0.78
C GLY A 61 -15.32 7.46 0.89
N GLY A 62 -15.85 6.86 1.96
CA GLY A 62 -17.28 6.77 2.24
C GLY A 62 -17.75 7.69 3.37
N ASP A 63 -18.75 7.21 4.10
CA ASP A 63 -19.31 7.88 5.27
C ASP A 63 -18.38 7.72 6.48
N VAL A 64 -18.28 8.73 7.33
CA VAL A 64 -17.52 8.71 8.58
C VAL A 64 -18.49 8.94 9.74
N ASN A 65 -18.72 7.91 10.54
CA ASN A 65 -19.53 7.95 11.76
C ASN A 65 -18.64 7.72 12.98
N PHE A 66 -18.30 8.79 13.68
CA PHE A 66 -17.28 8.74 14.73
C PHE A 66 -17.79 9.23 16.09
N PHE A 67 -17.44 8.49 17.14
CA PHE A 67 -17.67 8.89 18.53
C PHE A 67 -16.38 8.73 19.36
N GLY A 68 -15.72 9.85 19.67
CA GLY A 68 -14.41 9.90 20.35
C GLY A 68 -13.59 11.13 19.94
N GLY A 69 -12.29 11.15 20.21
CA GLY A 69 -11.35 12.19 19.76
C GLY A 69 -10.63 11.85 18.43
N ILE A 70 -10.43 12.85 17.58
CA ILE A 70 -9.55 12.78 16.40
C ILE A 70 -8.50 13.90 16.46
N GLY A 71 -7.24 13.56 16.24
CA GLY A 71 -6.17 14.54 16.05
C GLY A 71 -5.55 15.11 17.32
N ASP A 72 -5.77 14.53 18.50
CA ASP A 72 -5.29 15.09 19.78
C ASP A 72 -3.75 15.21 19.89
N ARG A 73 -3.00 14.48 19.07
CA ARG A 73 -1.52 14.56 18.99
C ARG A 73 -1.02 15.34 17.78
N LEU A 74 -1.91 15.96 17.02
CA LEU A 74 -1.52 16.80 15.90
C LEU A 74 -1.12 18.20 16.39
N PRO A 75 -0.02 18.77 15.87
CA PRO A 75 0.32 20.15 16.15
C PRO A 75 -0.77 21.11 15.63
N ALA A 76 -0.83 22.31 16.20
CA ALA A 76 -1.74 23.34 15.71
C ALA A 76 -1.50 23.62 14.22
N ASN A 77 -2.57 23.90 13.48
CA ASN A 77 -2.55 24.14 12.02
C ASN A 77 -2.12 22.92 11.17
N SER A 78 -2.49 21.70 11.59
CA SER A 78 -2.22 20.48 10.84
C SER A 78 -3.04 20.30 9.54
N GLY A 79 -3.83 21.29 9.15
CA GLY A 79 -4.68 21.26 7.96
C GLY A 79 -5.90 20.35 8.16
N ASN A 80 -6.30 19.63 7.12
CA ASN A 80 -7.45 18.72 7.19
C ASN A 80 -7.10 17.50 8.06
N VAL A 81 -7.71 17.43 9.24
CA VAL A 81 -7.56 16.31 10.18
C VAL A 81 -8.48 15.15 9.81
N VAL A 82 -9.65 15.47 9.27
CA VAL A 82 -10.68 14.51 8.85
C VAL A 82 -11.05 14.80 7.39
N VAL A 83 -11.08 13.76 6.57
CA VAL A 83 -11.64 13.79 5.20
C VAL A 83 -12.67 12.68 5.06
N ALA A 84 -13.90 13.03 4.71
CA ALA A 84 -14.96 12.09 4.37
C ALA A 84 -15.33 12.29 2.90
N GLY A 85 -15.46 11.20 2.14
CA GLY A 85 -15.89 11.25 0.74
C GLY A 85 -17.40 11.41 0.58
N ARG A 86 -18.17 11.08 1.63
CA ARG A 86 -19.61 11.28 1.73
C ARG A 86 -19.97 12.00 3.04
N ASP A 87 -20.83 11.42 3.87
CA ASP A 87 -21.33 12.10 5.07
C ASP A 87 -20.35 11.99 6.24
N PHE A 88 -20.24 13.06 7.05
CA PHE A 88 -19.43 13.08 8.27
C PHE A 88 -20.31 13.37 9.49
N ASN A 89 -20.50 12.36 10.33
CA ASN A 89 -21.21 12.45 11.60
C ASN A 89 -20.24 12.28 12.76
N PHE A 90 -20.10 13.34 13.56
CA PHE A 90 -19.20 13.38 14.71
C PHE A 90 -19.98 13.67 15.99
N SER A 91 -19.68 12.93 17.06
CA SER A 91 -20.30 13.13 18.37
C SER A 91 -19.34 12.78 19.51
N GLY A 92 -19.44 13.47 20.63
CA GLY A 92 -18.80 13.02 21.88
C GLY A 92 -17.27 13.14 21.95
N GLY A 93 -16.66 14.16 21.33
CA GLY A 93 -15.22 14.44 21.47
C GLY A 93 -14.77 15.74 20.78
N GLN A 94 -13.52 15.78 20.32
CA GLN A 94 -12.94 16.85 19.50
C GLN A 94 -12.43 16.33 18.13
N VAL A 95 -12.39 17.22 17.13
CA VAL A 95 -11.69 17.03 15.84
C VAL A 95 -10.87 18.27 15.47
#